data_AF-A0A117SDZ2-F1
#
_entry.id   AF-A0A117SDZ2-F1
#
_cell.length_a   1.000
_cell.length_b   1.000
_cell.length_c   1.000
_cell.angle_alpha   90.00
_cell.angle_beta   90.00
_cell.angle_gamma   90.00
#
_symmetry.space_group_name_H-M   'P 1'
#
loop_
_entity.id
_entity.type
_entity.pdbx_description
1 polymer ?
#
loop_
_entity_poly.entity_id
_entity_poly.type
_entity_poly.pdbx_seq_one_letter_code
_entity_poly.pdbx_strand_id
1 'polypeptide(L)'
;MDLPIEIKNTKWIKEKDNSIEEYEKGKISLEERGKRLTVAYANYCENLYSVYLRYPDIININSVYELENKSQIVLKIIIVFQSRNESGLDNLFEQLNIICCKKHYHDNLIFYEFLYKFERKSLDIDPDILNPERSYFTTINLPRFNSIIDHTPLRNILSTINYKLCDVLNGLPYSLFICLNNGAKIECLANSLNYKIDDIYSEPKYYNDLEHVFRSSWEANIARVLNYNKLDWKYENVHLLLDRSTYIPDFTIQDDFLIEVKGFWNSHSLNKVYSYRTKNLDSSNDNFRRKLYIIDADIYYTLQEIYSEKIPEWEILNSKNVTQGMLVVGINRPERIKFVQLLNIGSEVFLERELDNQYDRNAIRVINDTGKMIGYLAKEWASIYAEKLDMGMTFKAEVKEIEPKTITIIVQRNNPNEQIIYDFLKPKV
;
A
#
# COMPACT_ATOMS: atom_id res chain seq x y z
N MET A 1 -3.50 9.33 31.53
CA MET A 1 -2.23 8.90 32.11
C MET A 1 -2.26 7.39 32.05
N ASP A 2 -1.54 6.79 31.09
CA ASP A 2 -1.60 5.35 30.88
C ASP A 2 -1.05 4.60 32.09
N LEU A 3 -1.79 3.59 32.55
CA LEU A 3 -1.32 2.73 33.64
C LEU A 3 -0.03 2.00 33.20
N PRO A 4 0.95 1.82 34.10
CA PRO A 4 2.11 0.96 33.85
C PRO A 4 1.68 -0.43 33.34
N ILE A 5 2.42 -0.97 32.36
CA ILE A 5 2.14 -2.26 31.70
C ILE A 5 1.97 -3.40 32.71
N GLU A 6 2.76 -3.40 33.78
CA GLU A 6 2.69 -4.39 34.86
C GLU A 6 1.32 -4.41 35.55
N ILE A 7 0.72 -3.24 35.80
CA ILE A 7 -0.59 -3.11 36.45
C ILE A 7 -1.70 -3.59 35.50
N LYS A 8 -1.62 -3.24 34.21
CA LYS A 8 -2.58 -3.73 33.20
C LYS A 8 -2.55 -5.26 33.12
N ASN A 9 -1.37 -5.87 33.20
CA ASN A 9 -1.19 -7.32 33.15
C ASN A 9 -1.82 -8.01 34.37
N THR A 10 -1.60 -7.51 35.58
CA THR A 10 -2.20 -8.08 36.80
C THR A 10 -3.73 -8.04 36.77
N LYS A 11 -4.33 -6.95 36.27
CA LYS A 11 -5.79 -6.82 36.17
C LYS A 11 -6.39 -7.83 35.20
N TRP A 12 -5.78 -7.98 34.01
CA TRP A 12 -6.19 -8.97 33.01
C TRP A 12 -6.12 -10.40 33.56
N ILE A 13 -4.97 -10.78 34.13
CA ILE A 13 -4.76 -12.14 34.66
C ILE A 13 -5.83 -12.47 35.71
N LYS A 14 -6.08 -11.56 36.65
CA LYS A 14 -7.09 -11.76 37.70
C LYS A 14 -8.49 -11.95 37.14
N GLU A 15 -8.90 -11.10 36.19
CA GLU A 15 -10.24 -11.20 35.59
C GLU A 15 -10.42 -12.50 34.79
N LYS A 16 -9.36 -12.91 34.09
CA LYS A 16 -9.29 -14.16 33.36
C LYS A 16 -9.44 -15.36 34.30
N ASP A 17 -8.61 -15.45 35.32
CA ASP A 17 -8.62 -16.57 36.28
C ASP A 17 -9.97 -16.66 37.03
N ASN A 18 -10.53 -15.51 37.44
CA ASN A 18 -11.87 -15.45 38.05
C ASN A 18 -12.95 -15.99 37.10
N SER A 19 -12.93 -15.59 35.82
CA SER A 19 -13.95 -16.05 34.85
C SER A 19 -13.87 -17.56 34.60
N ILE A 20 -12.66 -18.13 34.62
CA ILE A 20 -12.44 -19.58 34.48
C ILE A 20 -13.03 -20.29 35.69
N GLU A 21 -12.64 -19.87 36.89
CA GLU A 21 -13.10 -20.47 38.15
C GLU A 21 -14.64 -20.39 38.29
N GLU A 22 -15.25 -19.26 37.94
CA GLU A 22 -16.70 -19.10 38.00
C GLU A 22 -17.43 -20.00 37.00
N TYR A 23 -16.88 -20.18 35.79
CA TYR A 23 -17.44 -21.08 34.80
C TYR A 23 -17.33 -22.55 35.22
N GLU A 24 -16.17 -22.98 35.73
CA GLU A 24 -15.96 -24.34 36.25
C GLU A 24 -16.90 -24.69 37.41
N LYS A 25 -17.23 -23.68 38.23
CA LYS A 25 -18.21 -23.79 39.33
C LYS A 25 -19.67 -23.67 38.87
N GLY A 26 -19.92 -23.49 37.56
CA GLY A 26 -21.26 -23.34 36.99
C GLY A 26 -21.97 -22.03 37.35
N LYS A 27 -21.24 -21.02 37.83
CA LYS A 27 -21.80 -19.72 38.24
C LYS A 27 -22.13 -18.81 37.06
N ILE A 28 -21.40 -18.97 35.95
CA ILE A 28 -21.62 -18.22 34.71
C ILE A 28 -21.75 -19.18 33.53
N SER A 29 -22.47 -18.76 32.49
CA SER A 29 -22.58 -19.52 31.25
C SER A 29 -21.28 -19.45 30.44
N LEU A 30 -21.15 -20.33 29.44
CA LEU A 30 -20.02 -20.29 28.51
C LEU A 30 -19.97 -18.98 27.71
N GLU A 31 -21.14 -18.46 27.33
CA GLU A 31 -21.29 -17.16 26.65
C GLU A 31 -20.82 -16.01 27.55
N GLU A 32 -21.30 -15.96 28.80
CA GLU A 32 -20.94 -14.92 29.75
C GLU A 32 -19.43 -14.91 30.02
N ARG A 33 -18.82 -16.11 30.12
CA ARG A 33 -17.37 -16.25 30.20
C ARG A 33 -16.67 -15.60 29.00
N GLY A 34 -17.09 -15.93 27.77
CA GLY A 34 -16.52 -15.35 26.55
C GLY A 34 -16.65 -13.82 26.50
N LYS A 35 -17.79 -13.27 26.96
CA LYS A 35 -18.03 -11.82 27.01
C LYS A 35 -17.07 -11.13 27.95
N ARG A 36 -16.95 -11.63 29.19
CA ARG A 36 -16.05 -11.07 30.20
C ARG A 36 -14.59 -11.10 29.74
N LEU A 37 -14.15 -12.23 29.20
CA LEU A 37 -12.80 -12.36 28.67
C LEU A 37 -12.53 -11.40 27.51
N THR A 38 -13.51 -11.20 26.62
CA THR A 38 -13.38 -10.25 25.50
C THR A 38 -13.22 -8.82 25.99
N VAL A 39 -14.09 -8.37 26.90
CA VAL A 39 -14.02 -7.01 27.47
C VAL A 39 -12.73 -6.80 28.24
N ALA A 40 -12.35 -7.76 29.09
CA ALA A 40 -11.13 -7.67 29.89
C ALA A 40 -9.88 -7.61 28.99
N TYR A 41 -9.82 -8.41 27.94
CA TYR A 41 -8.68 -8.43 27.02
C TYR A 41 -8.63 -7.20 26.11
N ALA A 42 -9.78 -6.72 25.62
CA ALA A 42 -9.84 -5.50 24.82
C ALA A 42 -9.33 -4.28 25.60
N ASN A 43 -9.66 -4.18 26.89
CA ASN A 43 -9.15 -3.14 27.77
C ASN A 43 -7.65 -3.32 28.10
N TYR A 44 -7.14 -4.55 28.08
CA TYR A 44 -5.71 -4.82 28.22
C TYR A 44 -4.94 -4.40 26.96
N CYS A 45 -5.50 -4.71 25.79
CA CYS A 45 -4.94 -4.49 24.47
C CYS A 45 -5.65 -3.34 23.71
N GLU A 46 -5.87 -2.19 24.35
CA GLU A 46 -6.70 -1.08 23.81
C GLU A 46 -6.33 -0.70 22.37
N ASN A 47 -5.04 -0.62 22.06
CA ASN A 47 -4.56 -0.29 20.70
C ASN A 47 -4.82 -1.38 19.67
N LEU A 48 -4.90 -2.65 20.06
CA LEU A 48 -5.21 -3.75 19.14
C LEU A 48 -6.74 -3.90 18.98
N TYR A 49 -7.52 -3.48 19.97
CA TYR A 49 -8.98 -3.64 20.02
C TYR A 49 -9.76 -2.35 19.88
N SER A 50 -9.15 -1.22 19.50
CA SER A 50 -9.85 0.07 19.41
C SER A 50 -11.13 0.01 18.57
N VAL A 51 -11.14 -0.74 17.46
CA VAL A 51 -12.30 -0.91 16.58
C VAL A 51 -13.39 -1.69 17.34
N TYR A 52 -13.02 -2.75 18.07
CA TYR A 52 -13.95 -3.46 18.95
C TYR A 52 -14.49 -2.53 20.06
N LEU A 53 -13.63 -1.77 20.74
CA LEU A 53 -14.01 -0.87 21.82
C LEU A 53 -14.94 0.26 21.33
N ARG A 54 -14.78 0.69 20.08
CA ARG A 54 -15.66 1.70 19.46
C ARG A 54 -16.99 1.12 18.98
N TYR A 55 -17.00 -0.14 18.55
CA TYR A 55 -18.18 -0.81 17.97
C TYR A 55 -18.50 -2.17 18.62
N PRO A 56 -18.66 -2.24 19.95
CA PRO A 56 -18.84 -3.51 20.66
C PRO A 56 -20.17 -4.21 20.30
N ASP A 57 -21.18 -3.42 19.91
CA ASP A 57 -22.49 -3.95 19.51
C ASP A 57 -22.45 -4.63 18.13
N ILE A 58 -21.50 -4.26 17.26
CA ILE A 58 -21.30 -4.89 15.96
C ILE A 58 -20.39 -6.11 16.13
N ILE A 59 -19.26 -5.93 16.82
CA ILE A 59 -18.27 -6.98 17.08
C ILE A 59 -18.62 -7.72 18.37
N ASN A 60 -19.78 -8.38 18.40
CA ASN A 60 -20.25 -9.14 19.56
C ASN A 60 -20.21 -10.67 19.31
N ILE A 61 -20.23 -11.43 20.41
CA ILE A 61 -20.20 -12.90 20.38
C ILE A 61 -21.57 -13.57 20.45
N ASN A 62 -22.66 -12.82 20.62
CA ASN A 62 -23.97 -13.39 20.98
C ASN A 62 -24.42 -14.46 19.97
N SER A 63 -24.29 -14.17 18.67
CA SER A 63 -24.68 -15.10 17.59
C SER A 63 -23.87 -16.40 17.54
N VAL A 64 -22.72 -16.44 18.23
CA VAL A 64 -21.86 -17.63 18.31
C VAL A 64 -22.39 -18.61 19.35
N TYR A 65 -23.06 -18.12 20.40
CA TYR A 65 -23.57 -18.94 21.50
C TYR A 65 -25.07 -19.26 21.43
N GLU A 66 -25.76 -18.86 20.34
CA GLU A 66 -27.14 -19.28 20.07
C GLU A 66 -27.30 -20.80 19.89
N LEU A 67 -26.20 -21.51 19.60
CA LEU A 67 -26.18 -22.96 19.39
C LEU A 67 -25.31 -23.68 20.42
N GLU A 68 -25.74 -24.87 20.82
CA GLU A 68 -25.00 -25.68 21.79
C GLU A 68 -23.63 -26.11 21.27
N ASN A 69 -22.58 -25.70 22.00
CA ASN A 69 -21.20 -26.06 21.69
C ASN A 69 -20.97 -27.58 21.65
N LYS A 70 -21.78 -28.40 22.32
CA LYS A 70 -21.51 -29.86 22.43
C LYS A 70 -21.62 -30.61 21.10
N SER A 71 -22.48 -30.17 20.18
CA SER A 71 -22.73 -30.85 18.90
C SER A 71 -22.08 -30.10 17.73
N GLN A 72 -22.01 -28.77 17.81
CA GLN A 72 -21.60 -27.93 16.70
C GLN A 72 -20.47 -26.97 17.09
N ILE A 73 -19.57 -26.75 16.13
CA ILE A 73 -18.60 -25.65 16.16
C ILE A 73 -19.21 -24.50 15.39
N VAL A 74 -19.34 -23.36 16.05
CA VAL A 74 -19.78 -22.11 15.42
C VAL A 74 -18.59 -21.17 15.34
N LEU A 75 -18.24 -20.79 14.12
CA LEU A 75 -17.17 -19.86 13.81
C LEU A 75 -17.77 -18.56 13.30
N LYS A 76 -17.47 -17.46 13.99
CA LYS A 76 -17.77 -16.11 13.53
C LYS A 76 -16.49 -15.39 13.17
N ILE A 77 -16.49 -14.77 12.01
CA ILE A 77 -15.40 -13.93 11.53
C ILE A 77 -16.00 -12.58 11.16
N ILE A 78 -15.38 -11.51 11.63
CA ILE A 78 -15.72 -10.15 11.22
C ILE A 78 -14.48 -9.54 10.59
N ILE A 79 -14.61 -9.12 9.33
CA ILE A 79 -13.56 -8.37 8.64
C ILE A 79 -14.07 -6.93 8.44
N VAL A 80 -13.28 -5.97 8.91
CA VAL A 80 -13.60 -4.56 8.87
C VAL A 80 -12.72 -3.89 7.84
N PHE A 81 -13.32 -3.20 6.89
CA PHE A 81 -12.64 -2.39 5.88
C PHE A 81 -13.21 -0.98 5.85
N GLN A 82 -12.58 -0.09 5.09
CA GLN A 82 -13.19 1.17 4.71
C GLN A 82 -14.29 0.96 3.68
N SER A 83 -15.41 1.67 3.82
CA SER A 83 -16.61 1.53 2.98
C SER A 83 -16.34 1.81 1.49
N ARG A 84 -15.35 2.65 1.17
CA ARG A 84 -14.94 2.91 -0.22
C ARG A 84 -14.41 1.69 -0.98
N ASN A 85 -14.06 0.61 -0.28
CA ASN A 85 -13.62 -0.65 -0.89
C ASN A 85 -14.77 -1.65 -1.07
N GLU A 86 -15.99 -1.33 -0.60
CA GLU A 86 -17.12 -2.26 -0.57
C GLU A 86 -17.41 -2.88 -1.92
N SER A 87 -17.59 -2.05 -2.95
CA SER A 87 -18.04 -2.51 -4.26
C SER A 87 -17.12 -3.59 -4.83
N GLY A 88 -15.83 -3.55 -4.49
CA GLY A 88 -14.92 -4.57 -4.97
C GLY A 88 -14.51 -5.68 -4.03
N LEU A 89 -14.68 -5.48 -2.73
CA LEU A 89 -14.75 -6.61 -1.82
C LEU A 89 -15.97 -7.49 -2.12
N ASP A 90 -17.11 -6.88 -2.43
CA ASP A 90 -18.34 -7.60 -2.79
C ASP A 90 -18.19 -8.45 -4.04
N ASN A 91 -17.62 -7.87 -5.10
CA ASN A 91 -17.36 -8.59 -6.34
C ASN A 91 -16.37 -9.74 -6.11
N LEU A 92 -15.25 -9.48 -5.42
CA LEU A 92 -14.28 -10.51 -5.07
C LEU A 92 -14.92 -11.64 -4.25
N PHE A 93 -15.78 -11.31 -3.28
CA PHE A 93 -16.48 -12.31 -2.48
C PHE A 93 -17.45 -13.13 -3.32
N GLU A 94 -18.18 -12.52 -4.25
CA GLU A 94 -19.03 -13.22 -5.20
C GLU A 94 -18.22 -14.19 -6.08
N GLN A 95 -17.12 -13.74 -6.68
CA GLN A 95 -16.23 -14.57 -7.51
C GLN A 95 -15.67 -15.77 -6.76
N LEU A 96 -15.31 -15.57 -5.49
CA LEU A 96 -14.76 -16.62 -4.63
C LEU A 96 -15.83 -17.47 -3.94
N ASN A 97 -17.12 -17.25 -4.24
CA ASN A 97 -18.27 -17.89 -3.58
C ASN A 97 -18.25 -17.73 -2.05
N ILE A 98 -17.78 -16.58 -1.58
CA ILE A 98 -17.76 -16.18 -0.18
C ILE A 98 -19.07 -15.45 0.12
N ILE A 99 -19.97 -16.10 0.87
CA ILE A 99 -21.25 -15.51 1.27
C ILE A 99 -21.11 -14.87 2.65
N CYS A 100 -21.19 -13.55 2.68
CA CYS A 100 -21.28 -12.78 3.92
C CYS A 100 -22.70 -12.93 4.51
N CYS A 101 -22.82 -13.27 5.79
CA CYS A 101 -24.14 -13.44 6.41
C CYS A 101 -24.79 -12.09 6.77
N LYS A 102 -23.98 -11.08 7.10
CA LYS A 102 -24.47 -9.75 7.46
C LYS A 102 -23.42 -8.69 7.21
N LYS A 103 -23.85 -7.55 6.64
CA LYS A 103 -23.05 -6.33 6.54
C LYS A 103 -23.55 -5.30 7.55
N HIS A 104 -22.63 -4.57 8.16
CA HIS A 104 -22.94 -3.41 8.98
C HIS A 104 -22.14 -2.21 8.48
N TYR A 105 -22.72 -1.02 8.59
CA TYR A 105 -22.10 0.24 8.18
C TYR A 105 -22.04 1.17 9.37
N HIS A 106 -20.87 1.74 9.63
CA HIS A 106 -20.72 2.77 10.64
C HIS A 106 -19.57 3.69 10.25
N ASP A 107 -19.80 5.00 10.28
CA ASP A 107 -18.86 6.01 9.81
C ASP A 107 -18.39 5.72 8.36
N ASN A 108 -17.08 5.61 8.15
CA ASN A 108 -16.45 5.23 6.89
C ASN A 108 -16.04 3.75 6.84
N LEU A 109 -16.61 2.91 7.71
CA LEU A 109 -16.28 1.49 7.84
C LEU A 109 -17.44 0.59 7.42
N ILE A 110 -17.07 -0.56 6.86
CA ILE A 110 -17.96 -1.67 6.55
C ILE A 110 -17.48 -2.93 7.28
N PHE A 111 -18.42 -3.61 7.92
CA PHE A 111 -18.17 -4.83 8.70
C PHE A 111 -18.79 -6.01 7.97
N TYR A 112 -17.96 -6.90 7.46
CA TYR A 112 -18.39 -8.16 6.85
C TYR A 112 -18.41 -9.25 7.91
N GLU A 113 -19.61 -9.69 8.29
CA GLU A 113 -19.82 -10.78 9.22
C GLU A 113 -19.98 -12.10 8.46
N PHE A 114 -19.24 -13.12 8.89
CA PHE A 114 -19.34 -14.49 8.40
C PHE A 114 -19.64 -15.40 9.58
N LEU A 115 -20.61 -16.31 9.41
CA LEU A 115 -21.02 -17.25 10.43
C LEU A 115 -21.08 -18.66 9.83
N TYR A 116 -20.14 -19.51 10.22
CA TYR A 116 -20.06 -20.90 9.79
C TYR A 116 -20.43 -21.84 10.92
N LYS A 117 -21.16 -22.90 10.58
CA LYS A 117 -21.63 -23.92 11.52
C LYS A 117 -21.15 -25.27 11.01
N PHE A 118 -20.44 -26.00 11.86
CA PHE A 118 -19.90 -27.30 11.53
C PHE A 118 -20.38 -28.34 12.52
N GLU A 119 -20.72 -29.53 12.03
CA GLU A 119 -20.88 -30.69 12.89
C GLU A 119 -19.50 -31.07 13.44
N ARG A 120 -19.36 -31.24 14.76
CA ARG A 120 -18.05 -31.57 15.35
C ARG A 120 -17.42 -32.81 14.73
N LYS A 121 -18.23 -33.83 14.42
CA LYS A 121 -17.81 -35.09 13.79
C LYS A 121 -17.34 -34.95 12.34
N SER A 122 -17.71 -33.87 11.65
CA SER A 122 -17.29 -33.65 10.25
C SER A 122 -15.94 -32.97 10.15
N LEU A 123 -15.46 -32.36 11.25
CA LEU A 123 -14.14 -31.78 11.33
C LEU A 123 -13.23 -32.82 11.99
N ASP A 124 -12.24 -33.33 11.25
CA ASP A 124 -11.20 -34.22 11.78
C ASP A 124 -10.22 -33.39 12.64
N ILE A 125 -10.72 -32.89 13.77
CA ILE A 125 -10.01 -32.02 14.68
C ILE A 125 -9.95 -32.65 16.06
N ASP A 126 -8.77 -32.58 16.67
CA ASP A 126 -8.56 -33.05 18.03
C ASP A 126 -9.52 -32.27 18.99
N PRO A 127 -10.31 -32.94 19.85
CA PRO A 127 -11.20 -32.27 20.80
C PRO A 127 -10.50 -31.24 21.69
N ASP A 128 -9.21 -31.42 21.97
CA ASP A 128 -8.39 -30.48 22.72
C ASP A 128 -8.16 -29.16 21.98
N ILE A 129 -8.35 -29.12 20.65
CA ILE A 129 -8.28 -27.91 19.83
C ILE A 129 -9.33 -26.89 20.24
N LEU A 130 -10.50 -27.36 20.68
CA LEU A 130 -11.61 -26.51 21.10
C LEU A 130 -11.53 -26.13 22.57
N ASN A 131 -10.60 -26.69 23.34
CA ASN A 131 -10.47 -26.38 24.75
C ASN A 131 -9.79 -25.01 24.93
N PRO A 132 -10.50 -23.97 25.41
CA PRO A 132 -9.92 -22.64 25.61
C PRO A 132 -8.74 -22.64 26.60
N GLU A 133 -8.66 -23.61 27.51
CA GLU A 133 -7.61 -23.70 28.54
C GLU A 133 -6.32 -24.37 28.07
N ARG A 134 -6.37 -25.18 27.00
CA ARG A 134 -5.19 -25.90 26.48
C ARG A 134 -4.38 -25.08 25.48
N SER A 135 -4.77 -23.84 25.23
CA SER A 135 -3.94 -22.90 24.47
C SER A 135 -2.83 -22.35 25.36
N TYR A 136 -1.58 -22.57 24.96
CA TYR A 136 -0.37 -22.10 25.68
C TYR A 136 -0.39 -20.61 26.04
N PHE A 137 -1.19 -19.81 25.33
CA PHE A 137 -1.27 -18.36 25.53
C PHE A 137 -2.67 -17.87 25.92
N THR A 138 -3.63 -18.75 26.24
CA THR A 138 -5.05 -18.39 26.40
C THR A 138 -5.61 -17.61 25.19
N THR A 139 -4.94 -17.75 24.05
CA THR A 139 -5.37 -17.24 22.77
C THR A 139 -6.12 -18.34 22.02
N ILE A 140 -6.86 -17.98 20.99
CA ILE A 140 -7.12 -18.89 19.87
C ILE A 140 -5.79 -19.57 19.49
N ASN A 141 -5.74 -20.90 19.52
CA ASN A 141 -4.55 -21.67 19.17
C ASN A 141 -4.35 -21.61 17.65
N LEU A 142 -3.72 -20.53 17.19
CA LEU A 142 -3.65 -20.11 15.79
C LEU A 142 -3.35 -21.27 14.83
N PRO A 143 -2.26 -22.05 14.90
CA PRO A 143 -2.02 -23.15 13.95
C PRO A 143 -3.19 -24.14 13.77
N ARG A 144 -4.03 -24.31 14.80
CA ARG A 144 -5.17 -25.23 14.81
C ARG A 144 -6.47 -24.62 14.30
N PHE A 145 -6.56 -23.30 14.19
CA PHE A 145 -7.69 -22.63 13.54
C PHE A 145 -7.63 -22.76 12.02
N ASN A 146 -6.43 -22.98 11.47
CA ASN A 146 -6.23 -23.21 10.04
C ASN A 146 -7.11 -24.35 9.54
N SER A 147 -7.16 -25.46 10.30
CA SER A 147 -8.00 -26.59 9.92
C SER A 147 -9.48 -26.21 9.84
N ILE A 148 -10.00 -25.33 10.69
CA ILE A 148 -11.40 -24.88 10.60
C ILE A 148 -11.59 -23.92 9.42
N ILE A 149 -10.66 -22.96 9.21
CA ILE A 149 -10.71 -22.00 8.09
C ILE A 149 -10.65 -22.72 6.74
N ASP A 150 -9.88 -23.81 6.62
CA ASP A 150 -9.77 -24.61 5.40
C ASP A 150 -11.10 -25.24 4.95
N HIS A 151 -12.08 -25.34 5.86
CA HIS A 151 -13.45 -25.78 5.59
C HIS A 151 -14.40 -24.63 5.24
N THR A 152 -13.90 -23.40 5.16
CA THR A 152 -14.67 -22.21 4.75
C THR A 152 -14.20 -21.69 3.39
N PRO A 153 -15.07 -20.98 2.64
CA PRO A 153 -14.63 -20.21 1.48
C PRO A 153 -13.56 -19.14 1.79
N LEU A 154 -13.45 -18.69 3.05
CA LEU A 154 -12.47 -17.68 3.46
C LEU A 154 -11.02 -18.14 3.37
N ARG A 155 -10.76 -19.44 3.23
CA ARG A 155 -9.40 -19.96 2.95
C ARG A 155 -8.76 -19.35 1.70
N ASN A 156 -9.59 -18.85 0.77
CA ASN A 156 -9.13 -18.20 -0.46
C ASN A 156 -8.62 -16.77 -0.20
N ILE A 157 -9.01 -16.14 0.91
CA ILE A 157 -8.63 -14.77 1.25
C ILE A 157 -7.84 -14.63 2.56
N LEU A 158 -7.75 -15.69 3.38
CA LEU A 158 -6.99 -15.71 4.62
C LEU A 158 -5.77 -16.63 4.49
N SER A 159 -4.59 -16.09 4.75
CA SER A 159 -3.35 -16.86 4.86
C SER A 159 -3.38 -17.76 6.09
N THR A 160 -2.95 -19.00 5.92
CA THR A 160 -2.74 -19.96 7.02
C THR A 160 -1.59 -19.55 7.95
N ILE A 161 -0.76 -18.58 7.52
CA ILE A 161 0.34 -18.03 8.31
C ILE A 161 -0.08 -16.65 8.81
N ASN A 162 -0.41 -16.56 10.09
CA ASN A 162 -0.83 -15.35 10.81
C ASN A 162 -2.21 -14.76 10.43
N TYR A 163 -3.04 -15.46 9.65
CA TYR A 163 -4.39 -15.00 9.29
C TYR A 163 -4.43 -13.61 8.64
N LYS A 164 -3.35 -13.27 7.94
CA LYS A 164 -3.33 -12.07 7.12
C LYS A 164 -4.22 -12.29 5.90
N LEU A 165 -4.81 -11.21 5.40
CA LEU A 165 -5.45 -11.31 4.10
C LEU A 165 -4.39 -11.69 3.04
N CYS A 166 -4.77 -12.49 2.04
CA CYS A 166 -3.88 -12.90 0.96
C CYS A 166 -3.43 -11.70 0.12
N ASP A 167 -2.44 -11.91 -0.76
CA ASP A 167 -1.72 -10.83 -1.45
C ASP A 167 -2.62 -9.82 -2.15
N VAL A 168 -3.74 -10.26 -2.73
CA VAL A 168 -4.73 -9.38 -3.39
C VAL A 168 -5.26 -8.30 -2.44
N LEU A 169 -5.39 -8.59 -1.15
CA LEU A 169 -5.99 -7.70 -0.15
C LEU A 169 -4.98 -7.20 0.90
N ASN A 170 -3.76 -7.74 0.94
CA ASN A 170 -2.73 -7.45 1.96
C ASN A 170 -2.33 -5.96 2.02
N GLY A 171 -2.59 -5.19 0.94
CA GLY A 171 -2.36 -3.75 0.90
C GLY A 171 -3.45 -2.90 1.57
N LEU A 172 -4.66 -3.42 1.76
CA LEU A 172 -5.76 -2.66 2.35
C LEU A 172 -5.59 -2.55 3.87
N PRO A 173 -5.94 -1.41 4.48
CA PRO A 173 -6.10 -1.35 5.92
C PRO A 173 -7.38 -2.09 6.32
N TYR A 174 -7.25 -3.05 7.25
CA TYR A 174 -8.35 -3.85 7.76
C TYR A 174 -8.15 -4.21 9.24
N SER A 175 -9.26 -4.58 9.88
CA SER A 175 -9.25 -5.30 11.15
C SER A 175 -9.94 -6.64 11.00
N LEU A 176 -9.36 -7.69 11.59
CA LEU A 176 -9.89 -9.06 11.54
C LEU A 176 -10.17 -9.56 12.95
N PHE A 177 -11.43 -9.92 13.19
CA PHE A 177 -11.90 -10.48 14.45
C PHE A 177 -12.42 -11.90 14.24
N ILE A 178 -12.04 -12.83 15.11
CA ILE A 178 -12.49 -14.22 15.07
C ILE A 178 -13.04 -14.64 16.43
N CYS A 179 -14.12 -15.41 16.42
CA CYS A 179 -14.75 -15.97 17.62
C CYS A 179 -15.21 -17.41 17.36
N LEU A 180 -15.05 -18.28 18.37
CA LEU A 180 -15.65 -19.62 18.44
C LEU A 180 -16.59 -19.73 19.62
N ASN A 181 -17.54 -20.66 19.54
CA ASN A 181 -18.48 -20.98 20.63
C ASN A 181 -17.87 -21.83 21.75
N ASN A 182 -16.57 -21.66 22.02
CA ASN A 182 -15.83 -22.49 22.97
C ASN A 182 -15.58 -21.82 24.33
N GLY A 183 -16.13 -20.63 24.58
CA GLY A 183 -15.92 -19.86 25.81
C GLY A 183 -14.68 -18.98 25.79
N ALA A 184 -13.91 -18.98 24.69
CA ALA A 184 -12.81 -18.05 24.50
C ALA A 184 -13.31 -16.64 24.17
N LYS A 185 -12.39 -15.67 24.27
CA LYS A 185 -12.61 -14.29 23.84
C LYS A 185 -12.66 -14.15 22.31
N ILE A 186 -13.19 -13.03 21.84
CA ILE A 186 -12.92 -12.58 20.46
C ILE A 186 -11.43 -12.28 20.34
N GLU A 187 -10.81 -12.81 19.30
CA GLU A 187 -9.43 -12.48 18.97
C GLU A 187 -9.36 -11.49 17.82
N CYS A 188 -8.61 -10.42 18.03
CA CYS A 188 -8.21 -9.52 16.96
C CYS A 188 -6.87 -10.00 16.39
N LEU A 189 -6.90 -10.53 15.16
CA LEU A 189 -5.72 -11.13 14.52
C LEU A 189 -4.93 -10.12 13.69
N ALA A 190 -5.59 -9.05 13.24
CA ALA A 190 -4.98 -7.94 12.54
C ALA A 190 -5.75 -6.65 12.86
N ASN A 191 -5.03 -5.55 13.05
CA ASN A 191 -5.61 -4.21 13.18
C ASN A 191 -4.67 -3.19 12.55
N SER A 192 -4.78 -3.02 11.24
CA SER A 192 -4.04 -2.01 10.49
C SER A 192 -4.84 -0.72 10.28
N LEU A 193 -6.14 -0.70 10.61
CA LEU A 193 -6.99 0.49 10.53
C LEU A 193 -6.55 1.60 11.48
N ASN A 194 -5.91 1.26 12.60
CA ASN A 194 -5.51 2.23 13.62
C ASN A 194 -4.33 3.15 13.26
N TYR A 195 -3.53 2.77 12.26
CA TYR A 195 -2.25 3.44 12.00
C TYR A 195 -2.32 4.53 10.93
N LYS A 196 -3.50 4.87 10.40
CA LYS A 196 -3.59 5.66 9.15
C LYS A 196 -4.56 6.85 9.15
N ILE A 197 -5.15 7.22 10.29
CA ILE A 197 -6.11 8.34 10.31
C ILE A 197 -5.46 9.70 10.02
N ASP A 198 -4.13 9.84 10.19
CA ASP A 198 -3.44 11.14 10.06
C ASP A 198 -2.41 11.22 8.91
N ASP A 199 -2.22 10.16 8.12
CA ASP A 199 -1.16 10.12 7.10
C ASP A 199 -1.69 10.55 5.73
N ILE A 200 -1.14 11.64 5.18
CA ILE A 200 -1.48 12.31 3.90
C ILE A 200 -1.24 11.40 2.66
N TYR A 201 -0.84 10.14 2.85
CA TYR A 201 -0.64 9.20 1.77
C TYR A 201 -1.99 8.76 1.19
N SER A 202 -2.06 8.64 -0.14
CA SER A 202 -3.21 8.04 -0.81
C SER A 202 -3.43 6.65 -0.24
N GLU A 203 -4.53 6.50 0.50
CA GLU A 203 -4.85 5.24 1.14
C GLU A 203 -5.11 4.17 0.07
N PRO A 204 -4.61 2.93 0.24
CA PRO A 204 -4.81 1.85 -0.73
C PRO A 204 -6.28 1.54 -0.98
N LYS A 205 -6.64 1.28 -2.23
CA LYS A 205 -8.01 1.01 -2.70
C LYS A 205 -8.04 -0.24 -3.57
N TYR A 206 -9.07 -1.06 -3.40
CA TYR A 206 -9.32 -2.20 -4.29
C TYR A 206 -10.08 -1.74 -5.54
N TYR A 207 -9.64 -2.23 -6.69
CA TYR A 207 -10.21 -1.90 -7.99
C TYR A 207 -10.80 -3.14 -8.65
N ASN A 208 -12.12 -3.11 -8.86
CA ASN A 208 -12.88 -4.23 -9.41
C ASN A 208 -12.43 -4.69 -10.78
N ASP A 209 -12.27 -3.73 -11.69
CA ASP A 209 -11.90 -3.98 -13.07
C ASP A 209 -10.46 -4.52 -13.23
N LEU A 210 -9.66 -4.41 -12.17
CA LEU A 210 -8.26 -4.85 -12.13
C LEU A 210 -8.03 -6.04 -11.19
N GLU A 211 -9.03 -6.39 -10.38
CA GLU A 211 -8.94 -7.40 -9.32
C GLU A 211 -7.70 -7.22 -8.42
N HIS A 212 -7.36 -5.95 -8.13
CA HIS A 212 -6.11 -5.62 -7.46
C HIS A 212 -6.21 -4.38 -6.55
N VAL A 213 -5.30 -4.29 -5.59
CA VAL A 213 -5.16 -3.14 -4.68
C VAL A 213 -4.01 -2.27 -5.12
N PHE A 214 -4.30 -0.99 -5.34
CA PHE A 214 -3.31 0.02 -5.67
C PHE A 214 -3.24 1.07 -4.57
N ARG A 215 -2.07 1.70 -4.43
CA ARG A 215 -1.83 2.79 -3.48
C ARG A 215 -2.22 4.14 -4.06
N SER A 216 -2.37 4.25 -5.38
CA SER A 216 -2.85 5.45 -6.04
C SER A 216 -3.75 5.16 -7.24
N SER A 217 -4.61 6.11 -7.58
CA SER A 217 -5.37 6.07 -8.84
C SER A 217 -4.47 6.14 -10.07
N TRP A 218 -3.24 6.67 -9.93
CA TRP A 218 -2.27 6.67 -11.01
C TRP A 218 -1.82 5.24 -11.33
N GLU A 219 -1.42 4.48 -10.32
CA GLU A 219 -1.06 3.06 -10.48
C GLU A 219 -2.21 2.26 -11.09
N ALA A 220 -3.45 2.43 -10.60
CA ALA A 220 -4.62 1.77 -11.16
C ALA A 220 -4.84 2.10 -12.64
N ASN A 221 -4.78 3.39 -13.02
CA ASN A 221 -4.89 3.78 -14.43
C ASN A 221 -3.74 3.23 -15.29
N ILE A 222 -2.51 3.16 -14.77
CA ILE A 222 -1.40 2.52 -15.49
C ILE A 222 -1.63 1.03 -15.68
N ALA A 223 -2.10 0.29 -14.66
CA ALA A 223 -2.48 -1.11 -14.81
C ALA A 223 -3.55 -1.31 -15.91
N ARG A 224 -4.53 -0.39 -16.02
CA ARG A 224 -5.50 -0.41 -17.12
C ARG A 224 -4.85 -0.20 -18.49
N VAL A 225 -3.89 0.73 -18.62
CA VAL A 225 -3.11 0.91 -19.86
C VAL A 225 -2.35 -0.36 -20.22
N LEU A 226 -1.76 -1.03 -19.23
CA LEU A 226 -1.04 -2.29 -19.45
C LEU A 226 -1.99 -3.41 -19.92
N ASN A 227 -3.16 -3.54 -19.28
CA ASN A 227 -4.22 -4.47 -19.69
C ASN A 227 -4.71 -4.19 -21.12
N TYR A 228 -4.99 -2.92 -21.44
CA TYR A 228 -5.42 -2.49 -22.77
C TYR A 228 -4.39 -2.87 -23.86
N ASN A 229 -3.10 -2.69 -23.58
CA ASN A 229 -2.01 -3.05 -24.49
C ASN A 229 -1.63 -4.55 -24.47
N LYS A 230 -2.36 -5.36 -23.69
CA LYS A 230 -2.15 -6.80 -23.51
C LYS A 230 -0.74 -7.13 -23.03
N LEU A 231 -0.25 -6.36 -22.05
CA LEU A 231 1.04 -6.58 -21.41
C LEU A 231 0.81 -7.36 -20.12
N ASP A 232 1.55 -8.46 -19.95
CA ASP A 232 1.55 -9.20 -18.69
C ASP A 232 2.37 -8.44 -17.66
N TRP A 233 1.72 -8.09 -16.54
CA TRP A 233 2.31 -7.29 -15.48
C TRP A 233 2.07 -7.90 -14.11
N LYS A 234 3.01 -7.63 -13.20
CA LYS A 234 2.91 -7.99 -11.78
C LYS A 234 3.17 -6.73 -10.96
N TYR A 235 2.34 -6.50 -9.94
CA TYR A 235 2.43 -5.30 -9.10
C TYR A 235 3.24 -5.56 -7.82
N GLU A 236 4.16 -4.64 -7.49
CA GLU A 236 5.06 -4.67 -6.32
C GLU A 236 5.75 -6.04 -6.05
N ASN A 237 5.94 -6.87 -7.08
CA ASN A 237 6.37 -8.27 -6.91
C ASN A 237 7.90 -8.47 -6.88
N VAL A 238 8.67 -7.40 -7.02
CA VAL A 238 10.13 -7.43 -7.09
C VAL A 238 10.72 -6.60 -5.96
N HIS A 239 11.57 -7.22 -5.15
CA HIS A 239 12.28 -6.55 -4.05
C HIS A 239 13.76 -6.41 -4.39
N LEU A 240 14.22 -5.17 -4.57
CA LEU A 240 15.60 -4.86 -4.91
C LEU A 240 16.32 -4.30 -3.70
N LEU A 241 17.45 -4.90 -3.33
CA LEU A 241 18.28 -4.41 -2.24
C LEU A 241 19.26 -3.34 -2.75
N LEU A 242 18.97 -2.07 -2.45
CA LEU A 242 19.92 -0.98 -2.63
C LEU A 242 20.82 -0.87 -1.39
N ASP A 243 21.89 -0.07 -1.44
CA ASP A 243 22.92 -0.06 -0.38
C ASP A 243 22.37 0.33 1.00
N ARG A 244 21.33 1.17 1.04
CA ARG A 244 20.77 1.72 2.27
C ARG A 244 19.26 1.55 2.39
N SER A 245 18.61 0.90 1.42
CA SER A 245 17.16 0.78 1.39
C SER A 245 16.71 -0.36 0.48
N THR A 246 15.49 -0.83 0.67
CA THR A 246 14.80 -1.66 -0.33
C THR A 246 14.07 -0.77 -1.34
N TYR A 247 14.15 -1.14 -2.61
CA TYR A 247 13.39 -0.56 -3.69
C TYR A 247 12.42 -1.60 -4.25
N ILE A 248 11.15 -1.22 -4.31
CA ILE A 248 10.05 -2.03 -4.84
C ILE A 248 9.42 -1.14 -5.91
N PRO A 249 9.67 -1.41 -7.20
CA PRO A 249 8.97 -0.70 -8.28
C PRO A 249 7.50 -1.11 -8.30
N ASP A 250 6.64 -0.24 -8.80
CA ASP A 250 5.20 -0.48 -8.81
C ASP A 250 4.82 -1.64 -9.73
N PHE A 251 5.44 -1.74 -10.92
CA PHE A 251 5.14 -2.84 -11.85
C PHE A 251 6.39 -3.51 -12.41
N THR A 252 6.28 -4.81 -12.67
CA THR A 252 7.18 -5.57 -13.53
C THR A 252 6.41 -6.02 -14.77
N ILE A 253 6.99 -5.87 -15.97
CA ILE A 253 6.39 -6.33 -17.23
C ILE A 253 7.31 -7.37 -17.86
N GLN A 254 6.75 -8.54 -18.21
CA GLN A 254 7.45 -9.64 -18.90
C GLN A 254 8.81 -10.01 -18.27
N ASP A 255 8.97 -9.78 -16.97
CA ASP A 255 10.21 -9.96 -16.19
C ASP A 255 11.45 -9.15 -16.67
N ASP A 256 11.31 -8.26 -17.67
CA ASP A 256 12.41 -7.48 -18.27
C ASP A 256 12.35 -5.97 -17.97
N PHE A 257 11.14 -5.45 -17.71
CA PHE A 257 10.92 -4.03 -17.48
C PHE A 257 10.35 -3.76 -16.11
N LEU A 258 10.78 -2.66 -15.51
CA LEU A 258 10.22 -2.12 -14.29
C LEU A 258 9.53 -0.80 -14.61
N ILE A 259 8.42 -0.52 -13.94
CA ILE A 259 7.76 0.78 -13.97
C ILE A 259 7.66 1.32 -12.54
N GLU A 260 8.06 2.58 -12.37
CA GLU A 260 7.72 3.39 -11.21
C GLU A 260 6.69 4.45 -11.63
N VAL A 261 5.57 4.50 -10.93
CA VAL A 261 4.53 5.51 -11.07
C VAL A 261 4.70 6.56 -9.97
N LYS A 262 4.83 7.84 -10.34
CA LYS A 262 5.13 8.90 -9.37
C LYS A 262 4.30 10.16 -9.54
N GLY A 263 3.43 10.42 -8.57
CA GLY A 263 2.71 11.70 -8.47
C GLY A 263 3.57 12.83 -7.89
N PHE A 264 4.49 12.53 -6.96
CA PHE A 264 5.33 13.52 -6.30
C PHE A 264 6.75 13.01 -6.04
N TRP A 265 7.72 13.86 -6.32
CA TRP A 265 9.14 13.58 -6.11
C TRP A 265 9.67 14.27 -4.86
N ASN A 266 10.15 13.48 -3.90
CA ASN A 266 10.95 13.94 -2.78
C ASN A 266 12.38 13.39 -2.87
N SER A 267 13.29 13.92 -2.04
CA SER A 267 14.70 13.50 -2.04
C SER A 267 14.87 11.98 -1.83
N HIS A 268 14.01 11.35 -1.02
CA HIS A 268 14.06 9.89 -0.81
C HIS A 268 13.75 9.10 -2.09
N SER A 269 12.67 9.46 -2.79
CA SER A 269 12.27 8.79 -4.03
C SER A 269 13.28 9.02 -5.16
N LEU A 270 13.78 10.25 -5.28
CA LEU A 270 14.85 10.61 -6.22
C LEU A 270 16.11 9.77 -5.98
N ASN A 271 16.54 9.65 -4.72
CA ASN A 271 17.72 8.86 -4.36
C ASN A 271 17.54 7.37 -4.65
N LYS A 272 16.34 6.80 -4.46
CA LYS A 272 16.07 5.40 -4.80
C LYS A 272 16.23 5.13 -6.29
N VAL A 273 15.62 5.95 -7.14
CA VAL A 273 15.71 5.82 -8.61
C VAL A 273 17.15 6.00 -9.08
N TYR A 274 17.83 7.05 -8.58
CA TYR A 274 19.24 7.30 -8.90
C TYR A 274 20.14 6.12 -8.48
N SER A 275 19.96 5.60 -7.27
CA SER A 275 20.74 4.46 -6.76
C SER A 275 20.50 3.20 -7.58
N TYR A 276 19.25 2.94 -7.95
CA TYR A 276 18.91 1.83 -8.84
C TYR A 276 19.59 1.97 -10.22
N ARG A 277 19.46 3.13 -10.87
CA ARG A 277 20.05 3.39 -12.20
C ARG A 277 21.59 3.34 -12.19
N THR A 278 22.22 3.67 -11.06
CA THR A 278 23.67 3.55 -10.88
C THR A 278 24.09 2.09 -10.72
N LYS A 279 23.44 1.32 -9.84
CA LYS A 279 23.75 -0.11 -9.66
C LYS A 279 23.50 -0.96 -10.92
N ASN A 280 22.46 -0.62 -11.68
CA ASN A 280 22.12 -1.27 -12.96
C ASN A 280 23.28 -1.21 -13.97
N LEU A 281 24.09 -0.14 -13.94
CA LEU A 281 25.26 0.00 -14.79
C LEU A 281 26.44 -0.88 -14.40
N ASP A 282 26.67 -1.01 -13.09
CA ASP A 282 27.89 -1.62 -12.55
C ASP A 282 27.77 -3.14 -12.35
N SER A 283 26.55 -3.68 -12.47
CA SER A 283 26.24 -5.00 -11.92
C SER A 283 26.12 -6.09 -12.98
N SER A 284 26.92 -7.15 -12.84
CA SER A 284 26.72 -8.44 -13.51
C SER A 284 25.55 -9.26 -12.95
N ASN A 285 24.88 -8.77 -11.89
CA ASN A 285 23.72 -9.42 -11.27
C ASN A 285 22.49 -9.29 -12.17
N ASP A 286 21.92 -10.42 -12.56
CA ASP A 286 20.74 -10.49 -13.43
C ASP A 286 19.53 -9.70 -12.89
N ASN A 287 19.39 -9.56 -11.57
CA ASN A 287 18.27 -8.82 -10.96
C ASN A 287 18.30 -7.32 -11.27
N PHE A 288 19.46 -6.76 -11.65
CA PHE A 288 19.64 -5.36 -12.01
C PHE A 288 19.78 -5.13 -13.51
N ARG A 289 19.47 -6.11 -14.37
CA ARG A 289 19.49 -5.92 -15.83
C ARG A 289 18.21 -5.29 -16.39
N ARG A 290 17.16 -5.23 -15.60
CA ARG A 290 15.85 -4.72 -16.04
C ARG A 290 15.90 -3.23 -16.33
N LYS A 291 15.19 -2.78 -17.36
CA LYS A 291 15.11 -1.33 -17.65
C LYS A 291 13.98 -0.71 -16.82
N LEU A 292 14.29 0.37 -16.10
CA LEU A 292 13.32 1.10 -15.28
C LEU A 292 12.75 2.31 -16.03
N TYR A 293 11.45 2.28 -16.26
CA TYR A 293 10.66 3.36 -16.84
C TYR A 293 9.96 4.15 -15.74
N ILE A 294 10.02 5.47 -15.83
CA ILE A 294 9.36 6.36 -14.88
C ILE A 294 8.10 6.91 -15.53
N ILE A 295 6.95 6.76 -14.89
CA ILE A 295 5.69 7.40 -15.27
C ILE A 295 5.35 8.41 -14.18
N ASP A 296 5.77 9.65 -14.38
CA ASP A 296 5.36 10.77 -13.54
C ASP A 296 4.38 11.69 -14.28
N ALA A 297 4.11 12.87 -13.73
CA ALA A 297 3.08 13.78 -14.24
C ALA A 297 3.19 14.05 -15.75
N ASP A 298 4.41 14.25 -16.26
CA ASP A 298 4.64 14.61 -17.67
C ASP A 298 4.16 13.51 -18.63
N ILE A 299 4.37 12.24 -18.25
CA ILE A 299 3.99 11.07 -19.06
C ILE A 299 2.55 10.66 -18.75
N TYR A 300 2.16 10.70 -17.48
CA TYR A 300 0.83 10.30 -17.03
C TYR A 300 -0.27 11.10 -17.70
N TYR A 301 -0.13 12.43 -17.80
CA TYR A 301 -1.17 13.25 -18.44
C TYR A 301 -1.27 13.01 -19.93
N THR A 302 -0.17 12.70 -20.62
CA THR A 302 -0.22 12.25 -22.01
C THR A 302 -0.95 10.90 -22.13
N LEU A 303 -0.70 9.95 -21.23
CA LEU A 303 -1.44 8.69 -21.19
C LEU A 303 -2.94 8.92 -20.93
N GLN A 304 -3.29 9.81 -20.01
CA GLN A 304 -4.69 10.18 -19.75
C GLN A 304 -5.36 10.68 -21.03
N GLU A 305 -4.74 11.63 -21.76
CA GLU A 305 -5.30 12.14 -23.02
C GLU A 305 -5.46 11.05 -24.09
N ILE A 306 -4.56 10.05 -24.14
CA ILE A 306 -4.62 8.96 -25.12
C ILE A 306 -5.68 7.93 -24.77
N TYR A 307 -5.88 7.64 -23.48
CA TYR A 307 -6.56 6.44 -23.01
C TYR A 307 -7.85 6.67 -22.22
N SER A 308 -8.08 7.83 -21.59
CA SER A 308 -9.22 8.01 -20.67
C SER A 308 -10.58 7.81 -21.32
N GLU A 309 -10.70 8.07 -22.63
CA GLU A 309 -11.94 7.84 -23.39
C GLU A 309 -12.06 6.39 -23.94
N LYS A 310 -10.96 5.63 -23.96
CA LYS A 310 -10.89 4.28 -24.54
C LYS A 310 -10.98 3.18 -23.50
N ILE A 311 -10.64 3.50 -22.27
CA ILE A 311 -10.55 2.56 -21.15
C ILE A 311 -11.68 2.87 -20.17
N PRO A 312 -12.59 1.92 -19.88
CA PRO A 312 -13.63 2.11 -18.88
C PRO A 312 -13.04 2.26 -17.47
N GLU A 313 -13.80 2.83 -16.54
CA GLU A 313 -13.38 3.04 -15.15
C GLU A 313 -12.12 3.90 -14.97
N TRP A 314 -11.71 4.66 -15.99
CA TRP A 314 -10.60 5.60 -15.88
C TRP A 314 -10.90 6.69 -14.85
N GLU A 315 -10.08 6.80 -13.81
CA GLU A 315 -10.22 7.87 -12.82
C GLU A 315 -9.62 9.16 -13.39
N ILE A 316 -10.49 10.08 -13.83
CA ILE A 316 -10.07 11.37 -14.39
C ILE A 316 -9.48 12.25 -13.29
N LEU A 317 -8.28 12.76 -13.54
CA LEU A 317 -7.62 13.69 -12.63
C LEU A 317 -7.52 15.09 -13.22
N ASN A 318 -7.89 16.07 -12.40
CA ASN A 318 -7.86 17.48 -12.75
C ASN A 318 -6.45 18.05 -12.55
N SER A 319 -5.60 17.98 -13.58
CA SER A 319 -4.42 18.86 -13.66
C SER A 319 -3.75 18.75 -15.03
N LYS A 320 -3.35 19.87 -15.63
CA LYS A 320 -2.56 19.91 -16.88
C LYS A 320 -1.23 20.66 -16.74
N ASN A 321 -0.95 21.27 -15.59
CA ASN A 321 0.20 22.17 -15.40
C ASN A 321 0.95 21.81 -14.12
N VAL A 322 1.58 20.64 -14.09
CA VAL A 322 2.48 20.28 -12.99
C VAL A 322 3.82 20.97 -13.20
N THR A 323 4.24 21.72 -12.19
CA THR A 323 5.58 22.29 -12.14
C THR A 323 6.42 21.50 -11.14
N GLN A 324 7.68 21.27 -11.46
CA GLN A 324 8.61 20.54 -10.60
C GLN A 324 9.79 21.42 -10.21
N GLY A 325 10.03 21.56 -8.91
CA GLY A 325 11.21 22.22 -8.38
C GLY A 325 12.44 21.31 -8.50
N MET A 326 13.53 21.80 -9.09
CA MET A 326 14.77 21.05 -9.29
C MET A 326 15.99 21.86 -8.89
N LEU A 327 17.03 21.18 -8.41
CA LEU A 327 18.28 21.80 -8.02
C LEU A 327 19.27 21.84 -9.18
N VAL A 328 19.88 23.00 -9.37
CA VAL A 328 21.03 23.25 -10.24
C VAL A 328 22.27 23.40 -9.36
N VAL A 329 23.30 22.62 -9.65
CA VAL A 329 24.54 22.52 -8.89
C VAL A 329 25.75 22.93 -9.71
N GLY A 330 26.89 23.13 -9.03
CA GLY A 330 28.15 23.49 -9.70
C GLY A 330 28.18 24.93 -10.21
N ILE A 331 27.39 25.82 -9.59
CA ILE A 331 27.26 27.23 -9.96
C ILE A 331 28.49 28.08 -9.55
N ASN A 332 29.27 27.63 -8.58
CA ASN A 332 30.42 28.36 -8.02
C ASN A 332 31.75 28.14 -8.77
N ARG A 333 31.71 27.54 -9.96
CA ARG A 333 32.92 27.40 -10.76
C ARG A 333 33.35 28.78 -11.28
N PRO A 334 34.64 29.17 -11.21
CA PRO A 334 35.08 30.54 -11.53
C PRO A 334 34.57 31.07 -12.88
N GLU A 335 34.48 30.21 -13.88
CA GLU A 335 34.01 30.54 -15.22
C GLU A 335 32.50 30.82 -15.32
N ARG A 336 31.70 30.39 -14.33
CA ARG A 336 30.24 30.45 -14.29
C ARG A 336 29.70 31.56 -13.39
N ILE A 337 30.45 31.94 -12.35
CA ILE A 337 30.02 32.92 -11.33
C ILE A 337 29.48 34.21 -11.96
N LYS A 338 30.19 34.74 -12.97
CA LYS A 338 29.79 35.98 -13.66
C LYS A 338 28.44 35.88 -14.38
N PHE A 339 28.03 34.68 -14.80
CA PHE A 339 26.73 34.45 -15.44
C PHE A 339 25.63 34.20 -14.41
N VAL A 340 25.97 33.47 -13.34
CA VAL A 340 25.07 33.22 -12.20
C VAL A 340 24.66 34.54 -11.53
N GLN A 341 25.59 35.48 -11.36
CA GLN A 341 25.33 36.80 -10.77
C GLN A 341 24.36 37.69 -11.57
N LEU A 342 24.11 37.35 -12.85
CA LEU A 342 23.15 38.07 -13.70
C LEU A 342 21.73 37.50 -13.59
N LEU A 343 21.56 36.33 -12.96
CA LEU A 343 20.25 35.71 -12.79
C LEU A 343 19.47 36.41 -11.67
N ASN A 344 18.17 36.54 -11.89
CA ASN A 344 17.20 36.96 -10.89
C ASN A 344 16.15 35.85 -10.74
N ILE A 345 15.38 35.90 -9.65
CA ILE A 345 14.16 35.08 -9.54
C ILE A 345 13.24 35.43 -10.72
N GLY A 346 12.72 34.41 -11.40
CA GLY A 346 11.95 34.52 -12.64
C GLY A 346 12.77 34.56 -13.92
N SER A 347 14.11 34.58 -13.85
CA SER A 347 14.95 34.45 -15.06
C SER A 347 14.68 33.11 -15.75
N GLU A 348 14.45 33.17 -17.06
CA GLU A 348 14.34 31.98 -17.90
C GLU A 348 15.70 31.30 -18.05
N VAL A 349 15.71 29.97 -17.98
CA VAL A 349 16.87 29.13 -18.20
C VAL A 349 16.48 27.93 -19.05
N PHE A 350 17.46 27.32 -19.72
CA PHE A 350 17.24 26.24 -20.66
C PHE A 350 18.00 24.99 -20.21
N LEU A 351 17.36 23.83 -20.42
CA LEU A 351 17.93 22.52 -20.14
C LEU A 351 18.50 21.92 -21.43
N GLU A 352 19.76 21.50 -21.41
CA GLU A 352 20.45 21.00 -22.59
C GLU A 352 21.17 19.69 -22.28
N ARG A 353 20.89 18.62 -23.05
CA ARG A 353 21.54 17.31 -22.88
C ARG A 353 23.02 17.36 -23.27
N GLU A 354 23.87 16.76 -22.44
CA GLU A 354 25.31 16.59 -22.71
C GLU A 354 25.64 15.09 -22.76
N LEU A 355 25.47 14.49 -23.95
CA LEU A 355 25.59 13.04 -24.15
C LEU A 355 27.03 12.50 -24.02
N ASP A 356 28.02 13.36 -24.25
CA ASP A 356 29.45 13.05 -24.23
C ASP A 356 30.12 13.35 -22.88
N ASN A 357 29.35 13.62 -21.84
CA ASN A 357 29.88 13.87 -20.50
C ASN A 357 30.57 12.62 -19.92
N GLN A 358 31.88 12.70 -19.70
CA GLN A 358 32.69 11.59 -19.20
C GLN A 358 32.40 11.18 -17.74
N TYR A 359 31.66 11.99 -16.97
CA TYR A 359 31.41 11.76 -15.55
C TYR A 359 29.98 11.31 -15.26
N ASP A 360 29.01 11.75 -16.05
CA ASP A 360 27.60 11.43 -15.88
C ASP A 360 26.89 11.34 -17.25
N ARG A 361 26.54 10.13 -17.68
CA ARG A 361 25.79 9.88 -18.93
C ARG A 361 24.43 10.60 -18.99
N ASN A 362 23.87 10.95 -17.84
CA ASN A 362 22.59 11.64 -17.74
C ASN A 362 22.77 13.16 -17.64
N ALA A 363 23.99 13.70 -17.81
CA ALA A 363 24.26 15.12 -17.63
C ALA A 363 23.30 16.00 -18.45
N ILE A 364 22.76 17.01 -17.76
CA ILE A 364 21.92 18.06 -18.31
C ILE A 364 22.50 19.39 -17.86
N ARG A 365 23.00 20.18 -18.82
CA ARG A 365 23.46 21.54 -18.59
C ARG A 365 22.27 22.46 -18.38
N VAL A 366 22.48 23.46 -17.55
CA VAL A 366 21.57 24.60 -17.41
C VAL A 366 22.26 25.83 -17.96
N ILE A 367 21.66 26.44 -18.97
CA ILE A 367 22.20 27.60 -19.69
C ILE A 367 21.21 28.78 -19.61
N ASN A 368 21.72 30.01 -19.70
CA ASN A 368 20.88 31.20 -19.83
C ASN A 368 20.45 31.46 -21.29
N ASP A 369 19.68 32.51 -21.50
CA ASP A 369 19.23 33.03 -22.81
C ASP A 369 20.36 33.33 -23.81
N THR A 370 21.55 33.68 -23.33
CA THR A 370 22.75 33.88 -24.17
C THR A 370 23.55 32.60 -24.46
N GLY A 371 23.04 31.43 -24.05
CA GLY A 371 23.70 30.13 -24.20
C GLY A 371 24.91 29.94 -23.29
N LYS A 372 25.04 30.73 -22.21
CA LYS A 372 26.14 30.61 -21.25
C LYS A 372 25.75 29.68 -20.12
N MET A 373 26.71 28.82 -19.76
CA MET A 373 26.51 27.79 -18.75
C MET A 373 26.41 28.38 -17.34
N ILE A 374 25.34 28.00 -16.66
CA ILE A 374 25.06 28.34 -15.25
C ILE A 374 25.53 27.20 -14.34
N GLY A 375 25.20 25.96 -14.71
CA GLY A 375 25.53 24.78 -13.91
C GLY A 375 25.02 23.49 -14.56
N TYR A 376 24.82 22.47 -13.73
CA TYR A 376 24.21 21.20 -14.11
C TYR A 376 22.97 20.95 -13.26
N LEU A 377 21.98 20.29 -13.84
CA LEU A 377 20.91 19.70 -13.04
C LEU A 377 21.51 18.69 -12.05
N ALA A 378 21.05 18.66 -10.80
CA ALA A 378 21.51 17.68 -9.83
C ALA A 378 21.32 16.26 -10.38
N LYS A 379 22.30 15.39 -10.16
CA LYS A 379 22.38 14.06 -10.78
C LYS A 379 21.13 13.20 -10.55
N GLU A 380 20.45 13.36 -9.41
CA GLU A 380 19.23 12.63 -9.09
C GLU A 380 18.09 13.06 -10.04
N TRP A 381 17.95 14.36 -10.29
CA TRP A 381 17.00 14.90 -11.28
C TRP A 381 17.40 14.55 -12.71
N ALA A 382 18.70 14.69 -13.02
CA ALA A 382 19.24 14.38 -14.33
C ALA A 382 18.98 12.90 -14.69
N SER A 383 19.05 12.00 -13.70
CA SER A 383 18.74 10.58 -13.88
C SER A 383 17.33 10.28 -14.31
N ILE A 384 16.38 11.22 -14.18
CA ILE A 384 14.99 11.09 -14.64
C ILE A 384 14.78 11.89 -15.94
N TYR A 385 15.21 13.15 -15.95
CA TYR A 385 14.90 14.07 -17.05
C TYR A 385 15.75 13.85 -18.30
N ALA A 386 16.91 13.19 -18.18
CA ALA A 386 17.73 12.85 -19.33
C ALA A 386 16.95 12.03 -20.37
N GLU A 387 16.27 10.98 -19.91
CA GLU A 387 15.47 10.10 -20.77
C GLU A 387 14.28 10.85 -21.40
N LYS A 388 13.64 11.74 -20.66
CA LYS A 388 12.53 12.56 -21.18
C LYS A 388 12.98 13.48 -22.31
N LEU A 389 14.13 14.15 -22.14
CA LEU A 389 14.73 14.98 -23.17
C LEU A 389 15.12 14.13 -24.40
N ASP A 390 15.68 12.94 -24.18
CA ASP A 390 16.07 12.02 -25.25
C ASP A 390 14.85 11.50 -26.04
N MET A 391 13.68 11.40 -25.40
CA MET A 391 12.39 11.09 -26.03
C MET A 391 11.76 12.28 -26.79
N GLY A 392 12.36 13.46 -26.73
CA GLY A 392 11.88 14.68 -27.40
C GLY A 392 10.97 15.57 -26.55
N MET A 393 10.83 15.31 -25.25
CA MET A 393 10.11 16.26 -24.39
C MET A 393 10.90 17.57 -24.30
N THR A 394 10.20 18.70 -24.35
CA THR A 394 10.81 20.02 -24.14
C THR A 394 10.26 20.64 -22.87
N PHE A 395 11.09 21.45 -22.21
CA PHE A 395 10.74 22.04 -20.92
C PHE A 395 11.01 23.53 -20.91
N LYS A 396 10.09 24.29 -20.32
CA LYS A 396 10.31 25.65 -19.89
C LYS A 396 10.82 25.62 -18.46
N ALA A 397 11.88 26.38 -18.17
CA ALA A 397 12.42 26.47 -16.82
C ALA A 397 12.69 27.92 -16.39
N GLU A 398 12.38 28.21 -15.14
CA GLU A 398 12.56 29.54 -14.56
C GLU A 398 13.23 29.44 -13.19
N VAL A 399 14.09 30.41 -12.85
CA VAL A 399 14.75 30.48 -11.55
C VAL A 399 13.72 30.78 -10.46
N LYS A 400 13.60 29.89 -9.47
CA LYS A 400 12.73 30.07 -8.31
C LYS A 400 13.47 30.66 -7.11
N GLU A 401 14.68 30.17 -6.86
CA GLU A 401 15.47 30.51 -5.67
C GLU A 401 16.97 30.41 -5.99
N ILE A 402 17.75 31.32 -5.43
CA ILE A 402 19.21 31.36 -5.60
C ILE A 402 19.85 31.28 -4.20
N GLU A 403 20.62 30.23 -3.97
CA GLU A 403 21.39 30.00 -2.75
C GLU A 403 22.89 30.04 -3.05
N PRO A 404 23.77 30.15 -2.02
CA PRO A 404 25.21 30.27 -2.24
C PRO A 404 25.87 29.11 -3.02
N LYS A 405 25.25 27.93 -3.12
CA LYS A 405 25.83 26.75 -3.80
C LYS A 405 24.90 26.09 -4.82
N THR A 406 23.66 26.55 -4.87
CA THR A 406 22.55 25.88 -5.55
C THR A 406 21.58 26.92 -6.09
N ILE A 407 20.92 26.60 -7.19
CA ILE A 407 19.77 27.36 -7.69
C ILE A 407 18.60 26.38 -7.77
N THR A 408 17.46 26.73 -7.21
CA THR A 408 16.22 25.99 -7.46
C THR A 408 15.55 26.58 -8.69
N ILE A 409 15.28 25.76 -9.69
CA ILE A 409 14.48 26.11 -10.87
C ILE A 409 13.12 25.42 -10.77
N ILE A 410 12.07 26.05 -11.31
CA ILE A 410 10.81 25.37 -11.62
C ILE A 410 10.83 24.95 -13.07
N VAL A 411 10.41 23.72 -13.34
CA VAL A 411 10.39 23.14 -14.69
C VAL A 411 8.97 22.70 -15.01
N GLN A 412 8.52 23.02 -16.23
CA GLN A 412 7.23 22.63 -16.77
C GLN A 412 7.42 22.12 -18.20
N ARG A 413 6.75 21.03 -18.57
CA ARG A 413 6.73 20.54 -19.95
C ARG A 413 6.10 21.57 -20.89
N ASN A 414 6.78 21.91 -21.99
CA ASN A 414 6.39 22.94 -22.94
C ASN A 414 5.65 22.39 -24.19
N ASN A 415 5.74 21.08 -24.45
CA ASN A 415 5.02 20.41 -25.53
C ASN A 415 4.04 19.32 -25.02
N PRO A 416 3.06 19.67 -24.15
CA PRO A 416 2.14 18.68 -23.57
C PRO A 416 1.25 18.01 -24.62
N ASN A 417 0.94 18.70 -25.73
CA ASN A 417 0.08 18.17 -26.81
C ASN A 417 0.79 17.09 -27.66
N GLU A 418 2.11 16.96 -27.57
CA GLU A 418 2.83 15.90 -28.25
C GLU A 418 2.69 14.59 -27.48
N GLN A 419 2.32 13.50 -28.16
CA GLN A 419 2.09 12.19 -27.55
C GLN A 419 3.40 11.44 -27.27
N ILE A 420 4.27 12.06 -26.49
CA ILE A 420 5.57 11.51 -26.11
C ILE A 420 5.37 10.57 -24.93
N ILE A 421 5.36 9.27 -25.22
CA ILE A 421 5.27 8.16 -24.28
C ILE A 421 6.23 7.05 -24.70
N TYR A 422 6.54 6.12 -23.78
CA TYR A 422 7.35 4.95 -24.10
C TYR A 422 6.67 4.09 -25.17
N ASP A 423 7.45 3.53 -26.10
CA ASP A 423 6.92 2.81 -27.26
C ASP A 423 6.02 1.63 -26.87
N PHE A 424 6.35 0.91 -25.80
CA PHE A 424 5.56 -0.23 -25.33
C PHE A 424 4.20 0.18 -24.75
N LEU A 425 4.02 1.47 -24.42
CA LEU A 425 2.76 2.03 -23.96
C LEU A 425 1.93 2.66 -25.08
N LYS A 426 2.42 2.67 -26.34
CA LYS A 426 1.63 3.17 -27.46
C LYS A 426 0.52 2.17 -27.81
N PRO A 427 -0.70 2.62 -28.18
CA PRO A 427 -1.73 1.73 -28.68
C PRO A 427 -1.20 0.93 -29.87
N LYS A 428 -1.37 -0.39 -29.83
CA LYS A 428 -1.12 -1.24 -30.99
C LYS A 428 -2.25 -0.98 -31.99
N VAL A 429 -1.89 -0.40 -33.15
CA VAL A 429 -2.80 -0.15 -34.28
C VAL A 429 -3.33 -1.46 -34.84
#